data_AF-A0A815KT37-F1
#
_entry.id   AF-A0A815KT37-F1
#
_cell.length_a   1.000
_cell.length_b   1.000
_cell.length_c   1.000
_cell.angle_alpha   90.00
_cell.angle_beta   90.00
_cell.angle_gamma   90.00
#
_symmetry.space_group_name_H-M   'P 1'
#
loop_
_entity.id
_entity.type
_entity.pdbx_description
1 polymer ?
#
loop_
_entity_poly.entity_id
_entity_poly.type
_entity_poly.pdbx_seq_one_letter_code
_entity_poly.pdbx_strand_id
1 'polypeptide(L)'
;MNSINIGWNKQVPDRVQFTSSTKYIEQDLIQETKNKEKHSRKKFVRFNDEISSNKQQVFENAAYDVSEAVHSQKSIFKNHGFPTLSTNIFATKLPEINDKQLCSVRAIFITLIIVVSIIIVTAIAIGIVFGITGSRQKDNNNDQNSLSTVSTTVLLSSVSIGSQLGQPCLSYTTINDPTRNIAQTLNYGTCDNGPLFNASNGGSWIRFVGTGGTIIPLTSAGGYHCGGFLSGWFNGTLPTAVGTSSNGTVCFGVYMHSCISMVNVKVVNCNGYFVYFLPPVPLCLARYCTT
;
A
#
# COMPACT_ATOMS: atom_id res chain seq x y z
N MET A 1 -12.61 -71.86 -54.75
CA MET A 1 -11.18 -71.63 -55.04
C MET A 1 -10.94 -70.12 -55.06
N ASN A 2 -10.05 -69.67 -54.18
CA ASN A 2 -9.11 -68.53 -54.29
C ASN A 2 -9.64 -67.13 -54.63
N SER A 3 -9.14 -66.01 -54.13
CA SER A 3 -8.21 -65.66 -53.04
C SER A 3 -8.34 -64.15 -52.87
N ILE A 4 -8.01 -63.67 -51.68
CA ILE A 4 -7.93 -62.26 -51.29
C ILE A 4 -6.96 -61.48 -52.21
N ASN A 5 -7.30 -60.22 -52.53
CA ASN A 5 -6.30 -59.21 -52.87
C ASN A 5 -6.64 -57.90 -52.16
N ILE A 6 -5.77 -57.49 -51.23
CA ILE A 6 -5.82 -56.22 -50.50
C ILE A 6 -4.81 -55.30 -51.20
N GLY A 7 -5.25 -54.15 -51.68
CA GLY A 7 -4.39 -53.15 -52.32
C GLY A 7 -5.03 -51.78 -52.29
N TRP A 8 -4.52 -50.94 -51.41
CA TRP A 8 -4.95 -49.56 -51.15
C TRP A 8 -4.82 -48.67 -52.38
N ASN A 9 -5.87 -47.91 -52.71
CA ASN A 9 -5.69 -46.67 -53.47
C ASN A 9 -6.43 -45.52 -52.79
N LYS A 10 -5.66 -44.54 -52.33
CA LYS A 10 -6.12 -43.30 -51.69
C LYS A 10 -6.98 -42.50 -52.68
N GLN A 11 -8.25 -42.31 -52.36
CA GLN A 11 -8.99 -41.14 -52.79
C GLN A 11 -9.28 -40.28 -51.56
N VAL A 12 -8.61 -39.14 -51.50
CA VAL A 12 -8.94 -38.03 -50.58
C VAL A 12 -10.34 -37.55 -50.98
N PRO A 13 -11.35 -37.56 -50.08
CA PRO A 13 -12.65 -37.01 -50.43
C PRO A 13 -12.57 -35.48 -50.45
N ASP A 14 -13.08 -34.92 -51.54
CA ASP A 14 -13.24 -33.50 -51.76
C ASP A 14 -13.93 -32.79 -50.58
N ARG A 15 -13.35 -31.63 -50.22
CA ARG A 15 -14.00 -30.43 -49.66
C ARG A 15 -15.35 -30.67 -48.95
N VAL A 16 -15.29 -30.74 -47.61
CA VAL A 16 -16.48 -30.64 -46.73
C VAL A 16 -17.25 -29.35 -47.07
N GLN A 17 -18.38 -29.50 -47.76
CA GLN A 17 -19.36 -28.44 -47.93
C GLN A 17 -20.08 -28.26 -46.60
N PHE A 18 -19.74 -27.20 -45.87
CA PHE A 18 -20.45 -26.82 -44.65
C PHE A 18 -21.92 -26.53 -44.99
N THR A 19 -22.84 -27.25 -44.35
CA THR A 19 -24.28 -27.04 -44.51
C THR A 19 -24.65 -25.60 -44.16
N SER A 20 -25.65 -25.04 -44.85
CA SER A 20 -26.12 -23.66 -44.68
C SER A 20 -26.29 -23.28 -43.19
N SER A 21 -26.87 -24.18 -42.38
CA SER A 21 -27.16 -23.99 -40.97
C SER A 21 -25.94 -23.80 -40.05
N THR A 22 -24.81 -24.48 -40.32
CA THR A 22 -23.59 -24.31 -39.50
C THR A 22 -22.90 -22.97 -39.76
N LYS A 23 -23.04 -22.44 -40.98
CA LYS A 23 -22.53 -21.11 -41.34
C LYS A 23 -23.33 -19.99 -40.66
N TYR A 24 -24.63 -20.16 -40.45
CA TYR A 24 -25.45 -19.19 -39.71
C TYR A 24 -25.07 -19.11 -38.23
N ILE A 25 -24.87 -20.26 -37.57
CA ILE A 25 -24.50 -20.31 -36.14
C ILE A 25 -23.12 -19.65 -35.90
N GLU A 26 -22.16 -19.85 -36.81
CA GLU A 26 -20.85 -19.22 -36.72
C GLU A 26 -20.93 -17.69 -36.85
N GLN A 27 -21.77 -17.18 -37.75
CA GLN A 27 -22.00 -15.73 -37.90
C GLN A 27 -22.66 -15.13 -36.65
N ASP A 28 -23.62 -15.84 -36.05
CA ASP A 28 -24.29 -15.37 -34.83
C ASP A 28 -23.33 -15.29 -33.63
N LEU A 29 -22.46 -16.30 -33.45
CA LEU A 29 -21.44 -16.29 -32.39
C LEU A 29 -20.39 -15.19 -32.60
N ILE A 30 -19.98 -14.95 -33.85
CA ILE A 30 -19.08 -13.84 -34.20
C ILE A 30 -19.75 -12.51 -33.90
N GLN A 31 -21.04 -12.36 -34.23
CA GLN A 31 -21.78 -11.13 -33.99
C GLN A 31 -21.97 -10.87 -32.49
N GLU A 32 -22.25 -11.90 -31.71
CA GLU A 32 -22.36 -11.80 -30.25
C GLU A 32 -21.01 -11.39 -29.62
N THR A 33 -19.91 -11.94 -30.11
CA THR A 33 -18.55 -11.60 -29.67
C THR A 33 -18.20 -10.14 -29.99
N LYS A 34 -18.52 -9.68 -31.22
CA LYS A 34 -18.35 -8.28 -31.62
C LYS A 34 -19.19 -7.33 -30.77
N ASN A 35 -20.41 -7.72 -30.41
CA ASN A 35 -21.28 -6.94 -29.55
C ASN A 35 -20.72 -6.83 -28.12
N LYS A 36 -20.18 -7.93 -27.56
CA LYS A 36 -19.50 -7.94 -26.26
C LYS A 36 -18.24 -7.07 -26.29
N GLU A 37 -17.44 -7.13 -27.35
CA GLU A 37 -16.26 -6.28 -27.51
C GLU A 37 -16.63 -4.79 -27.60
N LYS A 38 -17.67 -4.46 -28.36
CA LYS A 38 -18.19 -3.09 -28.47
C LYS A 38 -18.71 -2.57 -27.12
N HIS A 39 -19.36 -3.41 -26.33
CA HIS A 39 -19.82 -3.07 -24.98
C HIS A 39 -18.64 -2.81 -24.04
N SER A 40 -17.62 -3.68 -24.05
CA SER A 40 -16.39 -3.52 -23.26
C SER A 40 -15.62 -2.25 -23.64
N ARG A 41 -15.48 -1.95 -24.94
CA ARG A 41 -14.86 -0.69 -25.42
C ARG A 41 -15.63 0.54 -24.93
N LYS A 42 -16.97 0.53 -24.99
CA LYS A 42 -17.78 1.64 -24.45
C LYS A 42 -17.60 1.82 -22.94
N LYS A 43 -17.51 0.72 -22.19
CA LYS A 43 -17.27 0.77 -20.73
C LYS A 43 -15.88 1.33 -20.41
N PHE A 44 -14.87 0.95 -21.19
CA PHE A 44 -13.51 1.48 -21.06
C PHE A 44 -13.43 2.98 -21.39
N VAL A 45 -14.08 3.43 -22.47
CA VAL A 45 -14.14 4.86 -22.83
C VAL A 45 -14.79 5.67 -21.71
N ARG A 46 -15.95 5.22 -21.20
CA ARG A 46 -16.62 5.89 -20.08
C ARG A 46 -15.74 5.98 -18.83
N PHE A 47 -15.06 4.89 -18.48
CA PHE A 47 -14.11 4.85 -17.36
C PHE A 47 -12.95 5.84 -17.56
N ASN A 48 -12.43 5.93 -18.79
CA ASN A 48 -11.35 6.88 -19.11
C ASN A 48 -11.82 8.33 -19.07
N ASP A 49 -13.05 8.61 -19.51
CA ASP A 49 -13.68 9.94 -19.43
C ASP A 49 -13.93 10.33 -17.97
N GLU A 50 -14.38 9.39 -17.12
CA GLU A 50 -14.54 9.59 -15.67
C GLU A 50 -13.19 9.87 -14.99
N ILE A 51 -12.11 9.17 -15.37
CA ILE A 51 -10.74 9.48 -14.90
C ILE A 51 -10.31 10.88 -15.34
N SER A 52 -10.58 11.26 -16.59
CA SER A 52 -10.20 12.58 -17.10
C SER A 52 -10.95 13.70 -16.39
N SER A 53 -12.25 13.51 -16.14
CA SER A 53 -13.08 14.46 -15.40
C SER A 53 -12.61 14.58 -13.94
N ASN A 54 -12.27 13.46 -13.30
CA ASN A 54 -11.73 13.47 -11.94
C ASN A 54 -10.36 14.16 -11.85
N LYS A 55 -9.48 13.98 -12.85
CA LYS A 55 -8.21 14.74 -12.92
C LYS A 55 -8.47 16.25 -13.00
N GLN A 56 -9.40 16.67 -13.85
CA GLN A 56 -9.77 18.07 -14.01
C GLN A 56 -10.30 18.67 -12.70
N GLN A 57 -11.19 17.96 -12.01
CA GLN A 57 -11.74 18.40 -10.73
C GLN A 57 -10.67 18.53 -9.64
N VAL A 58 -9.69 17.61 -9.59
CA VAL A 58 -8.56 17.69 -8.65
C VAL A 58 -7.68 18.91 -8.95
N PHE A 59 -7.43 19.22 -10.22
CA PHE A 59 -6.70 20.43 -10.62
C PHE A 59 -7.46 21.71 -10.25
N GLU A 60 -8.77 21.74 -10.43
CA GLU A 60 -9.61 22.89 -10.08
C GLU A 60 -9.70 23.11 -8.56
N ASN A 61 -9.85 22.04 -7.79
CA ASN A 61 -9.86 22.11 -6.32
C ASN A 61 -8.49 22.57 -5.77
N ALA A 62 -7.38 22.07 -6.34
CA ALA A 62 -6.05 22.53 -5.97
C ALA A 62 -5.80 24.01 -6.34
N ALA A 63 -6.34 24.47 -7.47
CA ALA A 63 -6.28 25.89 -7.85
C ALA A 63 -7.11 26.77 -6.90
N TYR A 64 -8.25 26.27 -6.43
CA TYR A 64 -9.09 26.94 -5.44
C TYR A 64 -8.40 27.05 -4.07
N ASP A 65 -7.82 25.96 -3.55
CA ASP A 65 -7.09 25.95 -2.27
C ASP A 65 -5.88 26.91 -2.27
N VAL A 66 -5.16 26.99 -3.39
CA VAL A 66 -4.06 27.96 -3.56
C VAL A 66 -4.58 29.40 -3.60
N SER A 67 -5.73 29.64 -4.26
CA SER A 67 -6.37 30.96 -4.30
C SER A 67 -6.80 31.42 -2.90
N GLU A 68 -7.38 30.53 -2.11
CA GLU A 68 -7.81 30.81 -0.74
C GLU A 68 -6.62 31.06 0.20
N ALA A 69 -5.54 30.27 0.07
CA ALA A 69 -4.30 30.48 0.81
C ALA A 69 -3.65 31.85 0.50
N VAL A 70 -3.65 32.26 -0.77
CA VAL A 70 -3.15 33.59 -1.19
C VAL A 70 -4.05 34.72 -0.65
N HIS A 71 -5.37 34.54 -0.64
CA HIS A 71 -6.30 35.54 -0.11
C HIS A 71 -6.21 35.69 1.42
N SER A 72 -5.99 34.57 2.14
CA SER A 72 -5.76 34.54 3.58
C SER A 72 -4.47 35.29 3.96
N GLN A 73 -3.37 35.03 3.26
CA GLN A 73 -2.10 35.75 3.45
C GLN A 73 -2.25 37.25 3.19
N LYS A 74 -2.99 37.67 2.15
CA LYS A 74 -3.24 39.08 1.82
C LYS A 74 -3.97 39.84 2.93
N SER A 75 -4.83 39.17 3.70
CA SER A 75 -5.51 39.76 4.87
C SER A 75 -4.56 40.00 6.04
N ILE A 76 -3.57 39.13 6.24
CA ILE A 76 -2.54 39.24 7.29
C ILE A 76 -1.58 40.40 6.98
N PHE A 77 -1.12 40.53 5.72
CA PHE A 77 -0.23 41.63 5.30
C PHE A 77 -0.86 43.03 5.45
N LYS A 78 -2.19 43.15 5.28
CA LYS A 78 -2.91 44.42 5.42
C LYS A 78 -3.01 44.89 6.88
N ASN A 79 -3.04 43.95 7.83
CA ASN A 79 -3.12 44.24 9.27
C ASN A 79 -1.77 44.63 9.91
N HIS A 80 -0.64 44.38 9.22
CA HIS A 80 0.71 44.70 9.69
C HIS A 80 1.35 45.93 9.02
N GLY A 81 0.59 46.73 8.26
CA GLY A 81 1.03 48.06 7.81
C GLY A 81 2.08 48.10 6.70
N PHE A 82 2.26 47.01 5.93
CA PHE A 82 3.18 47.01 4.79
C PHE A 82 2.51 47.63 3.53
N PRO A 83 3.18 48.53 2.78
CA PRO A 83 2.63 49.10 1.56
C PRO A 83 2.42 48.01 0.50
N THR A 84 1.23 48.00 -0.11
CA THR A 84 0.87 47.04 -1.16
C THR A 84 1.70 47.29 -2.42
N LEU A 85 2.55 46.33 -2.80
CA LEU A 85 3.09 46.28 -4.16
C LEU A 85 1.93 46.04 -5.14
N SER A 86 1.82 46.87 -6.18
CA SER A 86 0.82 46.68 -7.24
C SER A 86 1.09 45.35 -7.97
N THR A 87 0.18 44.39 -7.82
CA THR A 87 0.26 43.10 -8.50
C THR A 87 -0.38 43.20 -9.88
N ASN A 88 0.43 43.55 -10.88
CA ASN A 88 0.22 43.03 -12.24
C ASN A 88 1.07 41.75 -12.36
N ILE A 89 0.56 40.65 -11.81
CA ILE A 89 1.11 39.31 -12.06
C ILE A 89 -0.07 38.39 -12.38
N PHE A 90 -0.70 38.63 -13.51
CA PHE A 90 -1.47 37.63 -14.25
C PHE A 90 -1.12 37.79 -15.71
N ALA A 91 -0.11 37.04 -16.14
CA ALA A 91 0.19 36.57 -17.50
C ALA A 91 1.71 36.36 -17.66
N THR A 92 2.31 35.47 -16.87
CA THR A 92 3.52 34.78 -17.30
C THR A 92 3.20 33.30 -17.36
N LYS A 93 3.21 32.79 -18.58
CA LYS A 93 3.26 31.37 -18.92
C LYS A 93 4.23 30.68 -17.97
N LEU A 94 3.75 29.69 -17.20
CA LEU A 94 4.62 28.84 -16.38
C LEU A 94 5.75 28.31 -17.28
N PRO A 95 7.03 28.43 -16.89
CA PRO A 95 8.10 27.85 -17.67
C PRO A 95 7.95 26.33 -17.61
N GLU A 96 7.84 25.69 -18.78
CA GLU A 96 8.14 24.26 -18.92
C GLU A 96 9.53 24.03 -18.35
N ILE A 97 9.61 23.34 -17.22
CA ILE A 97 10.88 22.89 -16.67
C ILE A 97 11.34 21.74 -17.56
N ASN A 98 12.16 22.05 -18.56
CA ASN A 98 12.76 21.03 -19.43
C ASN A 98 13.52 19.99 -18.58
N ASP A 99 13.48 18.72 -18.97
CA ASP A 99 14.09 17.56 -18.29
C ASP A 99 15.55 17.76 -17.83
N LYS A 100 16.28 18.68 -18.45
CA LYS A 100 17.65 19.05 -18.06
C LYS A 100 17.73 19.79 -16.71
N GLN A 101 16.72 20.57 -16.34
CA GLN A 101 16.68 21.31 -15.06
C GLN A 101 16.33 20.38 -13.88
N LEU A 102 15.47 19.38 -14.11
CA LEU A 102 15.12 18.35 -13.11
C LEU A 102 16.32 17.45 -12.78
N CYS A 103 17.18 17.16 -13.76
CA CYS A 103 18.44 16.45 -13.54
C CYS A 103 19.46 17.26 -12.73
N SER A 104 19.55 18.58 -12.95
CA SER A 104 20.50 19.43 -12.22
C SER A 104 20.12 19.59 -10.74
N VAL A 105 18.82 19.79 -10.45
CA VAL A 105 18.34 19.89 -9.06
C VAL A 105 18.47 18.56 -8.32
N ARG A 106 18.22 17.43 -8.98
CA ARG A 106 18.47 16.09 -8.42
C ARG A 106 19.95 15.84 -8.14
N ALA A 107 20.84 16.27 -9.03
CA ALA A 107 22.29 16.14 -8.83
C ALA A 107 22.80 16.97 -7.64
N ILE A 108 22.27 18.19 -7.45
CA ILE A 108 22.63 19.05 -6.31
C ILE A 108 22.19 18.41 -4.99
N PHE A 109 20.95 17.89 -4.91
CA PHE A 109 20.46 17.21 -3.71
C PHE A 109 21.27 15.94 -3.37
N ILE A 110 21.60 15.12 -4.37
CA ILE A 110 22.43 13.92 -4.16
C ILE A 110 23.83 14.32 -3.69
N THR A 111 24.43 15.36 -4.28
CA THR A 111 25.75 15.85 -3.89
C THR A 111 25.75 16.36 -2.44
N LEU A 112 24.71 17.08 -2.02
CA LEU A 112 24.55 17.55 -0.64
C LEU A 112 24.43 16.38 0.36
N ILE A 113 23.67 15.34 0.03
CA ILE A 113 23.52 14.14 0.88
C ILE A 113 24.86 13.41 1.05
N ILE A 114 25.65 13.30 -0.02
CA ILE A 114 26.97 12.66 0.03
C ILE A 114 27.93 13.46 0.93
N VAL A 115 27.97 14.79 0.76
CA VAL A 115 28.83 15.66 1.59
C VAL A 115 28.46 15.58 3.08
N VAL A 116 27.16 15.60 3.40
CA VAL A 116 26.69 15.45 4.79
C VAL A 116 27.06 14.09 5.36
N SER A 117 26.95 13.02 4.57
CA SER A 117 27.31 11.66 5.00
C SER A 117 28.81 11.54 5.31
N ILE A 118 29.68 12.17 4.50
CA ILE A 118 31.13 12.19 4.74
C ILE A 118 31.45 12.93 6.05
N ILE A 119 30.81 14.08 6.31
CA ILE A 119 31.01 14.85 7.55
C ILE A 119 30.62 14.04 8.79
N ILE A 120 29.53 13.26 8.71
CA ILE A 120 29.09 12.40 9.83
C ILE A 120 30.10 11.28 10.08
N VAL A 121 30.60 10.63 9.03
CA VAL A 121 31.58 9.55 9.14
C VAL A 121 32.91 10.04 9.71
N THR A 122 33.38 11.23 9.29
CA THR A 122 34.62 11.81 9.83
C THR A 122 34.46 12.26 11.29
N ALA A 123 33.30 12.78 11.69
CA ALA A 123 33.01 13.13 13.08
C ALA A 123 33.02 11.90 14.01
N ILE A 124 32.46 10.77 13.56
CA ILE A 124 32.48 9.51 14.31
C ILE A 124 33.91 8.97 14.44
N ALA A 125 34.71 9.03 13.36
CA ALA A 125 36.10 8.60 13.38
C ALA A 125 36.96 9.43 14.35
N ILE A 126 36.74 10.75 14.42
CA ILE A 126 37.43 11.63 15.36
C ILE A 126 36.98 11.37 16.80
N GLY A 127 35.70 11.11 17.05
CA GLY A 127 35.18 10.76 18.38
C GLY A 127 35.81 9.49 18.98
N ILE A 128 36.25 8.55 18.16
CA ILE A 128 36.92 7.31 18.60
C ILE A 128 38.38 7.57 19.02
N VAL A 129 39.05 8.57 18.45
CA VAL A 129 40.46 8.90 18.76
C VAL A 129 40.62 9.61 20.11
N PHE A 130 39.60 10.35 20.57
CA PHE A 130 39.63 11.06 21.86
C PHE A 130 39.05 10.25 23.04
N GLY A 131 38.58 9.02 22.81
CA GLY A 131 37.97 8.15 23.85
C GLY A 131 38.96 7.31 24.68
N ILE A 132 40.27 7.49 24.53
CA ILE A 132 41.29 6.68 25.22
C ILE A 132 42.11 7.54 26.19
N THR A 133 41.49 8.03 27.27
CA THR A 133 42.21 8.41 28.51
C THR A 133 41.34 8.18 29.75
N GLY A 134 41.67 7.11 30.51
CA GLY A 134 41.30 6.89 31.92
C GLY A 134 39.85 6.45 32.19
N SER A 135 39.55 5.37 32.92
CA SER A 135 40.12 5.03 34.22
C SER A 135 40.01 3.52 34.52
N ARG A 136 41.05 2.99 35.17
CA ARG A 136 41.14 1.66 35.80
C ARG A 136 40.09 1.52 36.91
N GLN A 137 39.41 0.38 36.98
CA GLN A 137 38.99 -0.21 38.25
C GLN A 137 39.24 -1.72 38.24
N LYS A 138 39.73 -2.17 39.39
CA LYS A 138 40.37 -3.46 39.70
C LYS A 138 39.34 -4.35 40.45
N ASP A 139 39.69 -5.64 40.51
CA ASP A 139 39.21 -6.68 41.44
C ASP A 139 37.93 -7.42 41.00
N ASN A 140 37.76 -8.74 41.18
CA ASN A 140 38.62 -9.88 41.52
C ASN A 140 37.82 -11.15 41.16
N ASN A 141 38.54 -12.24 40.86
CA ASN A 141 38.01 -13.58 40.61
C ASN A 141 37.06 -14.09 41.71
N ASN A 142 36.01 -14.85 41.34
CA ASN A 142 35.80 -16.19 41.88
C ASN A 142 34.75 -16.98 41.08
N ASP A 143 35.20 -18.05 40.44
CA ASP A 143 34.35 -19.14 39.94
C ASP A 143 33.86 -19.98 41.12
N GLN A 144 32.56 -20.29 41.18
CA GLN A 144 32.08 -21.60 41.65
C GLN A 144 30.80 -22.02 40.91
N ASN A 145 30.99 -22.98 40.01
CA ASN A 145 29.99 -23.93 39.56
C ASN A 145 29.33 -24.61 40.77
N SER A 146 27.99 -24.61 40.83
CA SER A 146 27.26 -25.68 41.54
C SER A 146 25.99 -26.04 40.78
N LEU A 147 26.09 -27.15 40.06
CA LEU A 147 24.99 -27.85 39.41
C LEU A 147 24.10 -28.45 40.50
N SER A 148 22.93 -27.84 40.73
CA SER A 148 21.91 -28.38 41.65
C SER A 148 20.86 -29.14 40.84
N THR A 149 20.72 -30.42 41.17
CA THR A 149 19.74 -31.36 40.62
C THR A 149 18.34 -30.94 41.05
N VAL A 150 17.56 -30.33 40.15
CA VAL A 150 16.17 -29.94 40.44
C VAL A 150 15.26 -31.16 40.22
N SER A 151 14.68 -31.64 41.31
CA SER A 151 13.63 -32.67 41.30
C SER A 151 12.39 -32.14 40.59
N THR A 152 11.94 -32.85 39.56
CA THR A 152 10.75 -32.55 38.78
C THR A 152 9.48 -32.97 39.53
N THR A 153 8.90 -32.05 40.29
CA THR A 153 7.46 -32.12 40.64
C THR A 153 6.67 -31.36 39.57
N VAL A 154 5.98 -32.09 38.71
CA VAL A 154 5.05 -31.53 37.72
C VAL A 154 3.81 -31.04 38.48
N LEU A 155 3.83 -29.77 38.91
CA LEU A 155 2.64 -29.07 39.35
C LEU A 155 1.79 -28.77 38.12
N LEU A 156 0.61 -29.39 38.03
CA LEU A 156 -0.46 -29.02 37.11
C LEU A 156 -0.94 -27.61 37.48
N SER A 157 -0.27 -26.58 36.97
CA SER A 157 -0.80 -25.22 37.00
C SER A 157 -1.89 -25.11 35.93
N SER A 158 -3.08 -24.70 36.35
CA SER A 158 -4.12 -24.22 35.44
C SER A 158 -3.54 -23.07 34.62
N VAL A 159 -3.25 -23.32 33.34
CA VAL A 159 -2.78 -22.29 32.41
C VAL A 159 -3.88 -21.24 32.29
N SER A 160 -3.72 -20.14 33.00
CA SER A 160 -4.51 -18.94 32.77
C SER A 160 -4.18 -18.43 31.37
N ILE A 161 -5.13 -18.55 30.44
CA ILE A 161 -5.03 -18.10 29.03
C ILE A 161 -4.76 -16.57 28.94
N GLY A 162 -4.77 -15.84 30.07
CA GLY A 162 -4.52 -14.40 30.15
C GLY A 162 -3.07 -13.94 30.15
N SER A 163 -2.05 -14.81 30.30
CA SER A 163 -0.66 -14.36 30.52
C SER A 163 0.28 -14.41 29.31
N GLN A 164 -0.21 -14.79 28.13
CA GLN A 164 0.63 -14.99 26.93
C GLN A 164 0.33 -14.03 25.76
N LEU A 165 -0.42 -12.95 26.01
CA LEU A 165 -0.71 -11.92 25.02
C LEU A 165 0.26 -10.75 25.19
N GLY A 166 1.15 -10.56 24.21
CA GLY A 166 2.14 -9.48 24.20
C GLY A 166 1.51 -8.09 24.11
N GLN A 167 2.33 -7.05 24.30
CA GLN A 167 1.92 -5.63 24.31
C GLN A 167 0.96 -5.24 23.16
N PRO A 168 1.13 -5.68 21.89
CA PRO A 168 0.22 -5.31 20.80
C PRO A 168 -1.23 -5.72 21.03
N CYS A 169 -1.48 -6.71 21.90
CA CYS A 169 -2.82 -7.16 22.24
C CYS A 169 -3.41 -6.47 23.47
N LEU A 170 -2.58 -5.74 24.23
CA LEU A 170 -2.97 -5.01 25.44
C LEU A 170 -3.11 -3.51 25.19
N SER A 171 -2.36 -2.95 24.23
CA SER A 171 -2.37 -1.53 23.91
C SER A 171 -2.34 -1.32 22.39
N TYR A 172 -3.43 -0.80 21.85
CA TYR A 172 -3.64 -0.51 20.44
C TYR A 172 -4.73 0.55 20.27
N THR A 173 -4.74 1.21 19.12
CA THR A 173 -5.81 2.12 18.73
C THR A 173 -6.88 1.37 17.95
N THR A 174 -8.14 1.71 18.19
CA THR A 174 -9.27 1.10 17.48
C THR A 174 -9.74 2.00 16.34
N ILE A 175 -9.98 1.42 15.16
CA ILE A 175 -10.68 2.09 14.07
C ILE A 175 -12.02 1.38 13.85
N ASN A 176 -13.10 2.14 14.02
CA ASN A 176 -14.46 1.73 13.69
C ASN A 176 -14.99 2.64 12.56
N ASP A 177 -14.61 2.33 11.33
CA ASP A 177 -14.99 3.12 10.17
C ASP A 177 -15.67 2.24 9.11
N PRO A 178 -17.01 2.35 8.95
CA PRO A 178 -17.77 1.57 7.98
C PRO A 178 -17.27 1.70 6.54
N THR A 179 -16.67 2.84 6.18
CA THR A 179 -16.23 3.12 4.81
C THR A 179 -15.04 2.25 4.38
N ARG A 180 -14.35 1.58 5.31
CA ARG A 180 -13.18 0.72 5.03
C ARG A 180 -13.55 -0.65 4.48
N ASN A 181 -14.83 -1.03 4.54
CA ASN A 181 -15.26 -2.34 4.07
C ASN A 181 -15.03 -2.49 2.57
N ILE A 182 -14.54 -3.65 2.12
CA ILE A 182 -14.32 -3.93 0.70
C ILE A 182 -15.59 -3.81 -0.17
N ALA A 183 -16.79 -3.93 0.40
CA ALA A 183 -18.04 -3.74 -0.33
C ALA A 183 -18.38 -2.25 -0.55
N GLN A 184 -17.70 -1.33 0.14
CA GLN A 184 -17.91 0.10 -0.02
C GLN A 184 -17.20 0.59 -1.28
N THR A 185 -18.00 0.98 -2.27
CA THR A 185 -17.56 1.50 -3.58
C THR A 185 -17.83 2.99 -3.75
N LEU A 186 -18.42 3.62 -2.73
CA LEU A 186 -18.85 5.02 -2.72
C LEU A 186 -18.05 5.77 -1.65
N ASN A 187 -17.79 7.08 -1.85
CA ASN A 187 -17.03 7.97 -0.95
C ASN A 187 -15.50 7.75 -0.94
N TYR A 188 -14.85 7.99 -2.07
CA TYR A 188 -13.39 8.03 -2.21
C TYR A 188 -12.84 9.44 -1.91
N GLY A 189 -11.67 9.50 -1.28
CA GLY A 189 -11.00 10.78 -0.93
C GLY A 189 -10.28 10.76 0.42
N THR A 190 -10.44 9.69 1.20
CA THR A 190 -9.71 9.50 2.46
C THR A 190 -8.44 8.69 2.23
N CYS A 191 -7.39 8.99 3.01
CA CYS A 191 -6.11 8.29 2.94
C CYS A 191 -5.55 8.02 4.34
N ASP A 192 -4.78 6.94 4.48
CA ASP A 192 -4.19 6.52 5.76
C ASP A 192 -2.79 7.11 5.97
N ASN A 193 -2.64 8.42 5.73
CA ASN A 193 -1.38 9.18 5.91
C ASN A 193 -1.48 10.21 7.06
N GLY A 194 -2.55 10.16 7.85
CA GLY A 194 -2.78 11.09 8.95
C GLY A 194 -1.96 10.78 10.22
N PRO A 195 -2.07 11.63 11.26
CA PRO A 195 -1.35 11.48 12.52
C PRO A 195 -1.56 10.12 13.22
N LEU A 196 -2.72 9.48 12.99
CA LEU A 196 -3.01 8.14 13.51
C LEU A 196 -1.99 7.10 13.04
N PHE A 197 -1.51 7.22 11.81
CA PHE A 197 -0.54 6.29 11.22
C PHE A 197 0.89 6.81 11.33
N ASN A 198 1.07 8.14 11.37
CA ASN A 198 2.37 8.79 11.48
C ASN A 198 2.84 8.95 12.94
N ALA A 199 3.03 7.82 13.63
CA ALA A 199 3.59 7.80 14.98
C ALA A 199 5.13 7.71 14.96
N SER A 200 5.79 8.11 16.05
CA SER A 200 7.26 8.26 16.16
C SER A 200 8.08 7.01 15.80
N ASN A 201 7.47 5.83 15.86
CA ASN A 201 8.12 4.55 15.55
C ASN A 201 7.86 4.08 14.11
N GLY A 202 7.38 4.98 13.23
CA GLY A 202 7.08 4.68 11.84
C GLY A 202 5.74 3.97 11.61
N GLY A 203 4.86 3.93 12.61
CA GLY A 203 3.55 3.29 12.51
C GLY A 203 2.84 3.14 13.86
N SER A 204 1.59 2.70 13.81
CA SER A 204 0.73 2.51 14.99
C SER A 204 0.17 1.09 15.06
N TRP A 205 -0.01 0.58 16.27
CA TRP A 205 -0.77 -0.65 16.52
C TRP A 205 -2.28 -0.36 16.42
N ILE A 206 -2.95 -1.02 15.48
CA ILE A 206 -4.33 -0.74 15.10
C ILE A 206 -5.15 -2.02 15.09
N ARG A 207 -6.33 -1.95 15.69
CA ARG A 207 -7.40 -2.95 15.59
C ARG A 207 -8.56 -2.38 14.80
N PHE A 208 -9.00 -3.08 13.76
CA PHE A 208 -10.23 -2.76 13.05
C PHE A 208 -11.43 -3.44 13.71
N VAL A 209 -12.54 -2.71 13.83
CA VAL A 209 -13.78 -3.21 14.44
C VAL A 209 -15.02 -2.69 13.69
N GLY A 210 -16.17 -3.30 13.96
CA GLY A 210 -17.47 -2.83 13.47
C GLY A 210 -17.76 -3.24 12.03
N THR A 211 -18.71 -2.56 11.40
CA THR A 211 -19.23 -2.89 10.07
C THR A 211 -18.26 -2.56 8.93
N GLY A 212 -17.19 -1.81 9.23
CA GLY A 212 -16.08 -1.59 8.31
C GLY A 212 -15.32 -2.88 8.00
N GLY A 213 -15.46 -3.92 8.82
CA GLY A 213 -14.64 -5.11 8.77
C GLY A 213 -13.58 -5.11 9.86
N THR A 214 -12.98 -6.27 10.07
CA THR A 214 -12.07 -6.53 11.20
C THR A 214 -10.69 -7.03 10.77
N ILE A 215 -10.56 -7.42 9.50
CA ILE A 215 -9.36 -8.05 8.95
C ILE A 215 -8.99 -7.34 7.65
N ILE A 216 -7.71 -7.02 7.43
CA ILE A 216 -7.25 -6.54 6.12
C ILE A 216 -7.36 -7.70 5.12
N PRO A 217 -8.05 -7.54 3.96
CA PRO A 217 -8.26 -8.64 3.03
C PRO A 217 -6.94 -9.23 2.53
N LEU A 218 -6.90 -10.55 2.30
CA LEU A 218 -5.71 -11.24 1.76
C LEU A 218 -5.60 -11.13 0.24
N THR A 219 -6.66 -10.63 -0.41
CA THR A 219 -6.76 -10.46 -1.85
C THR A 219 -7.18 -9.03 -2.17
N SER A 220 -6.73 -8.52 -3.31
CA SER A 220 -7.13 -7.17 -3.74
C SER A 220 -8.64 -7.07 -3.92
N ALA A 221 -9.23 -5.97 -3.44
CA ALA A 221 -10.61 -5.60 -3.73
C ALA A 221 -10.75 -4.92 -5.11
N GLY A 222 -9.64 -4.60 -5.79
CA GLY A 222 -9.63 -3.62 -6.89
C GLY A 222 -9.71 -2.18 -6.35
N GLY A 223 -9.52 -1.19 -7.21
CA GLY A 223 -9.52 0.23 -6.84
C GLY A 223 -10.90 0.78 -6.57
N TYR A 224 -10.96 1.96 -5.97
CA TYR A 224 -12.22 2.65 -5.62
C TYR A 224 -13.06 1.89 -4.57
N HIS A 225 -12.41 1.07 -3.75
CA HIS A 225 -13.04 0.43 -2.62
C HIS A 225 -12.55 1.06 -1.31
N CYS A 226 -13.22 0.72 -0.20
CA CYS A 226 -12.72 1.01 1.14
C CYS A 226 -12.59 2.52 1.46
N GLY A 227 -13.25 3.39 0.69
CA GLY A 227 -13.14 4.84 0.78
C GLY A 227 -11.81 5.44 0.30
N GLY A 228 -10.98 4.64 -0.37
CA GLY A 228 -9.72 5.04 -0.99
C GLY A 228 -9.74 4.85 -2.51
N PHE A 229 -8.79 5.48 -3.21
CA PHE A 229 -8.58 5.25 -4.65
C PHE A 229 -7.75 3.97 -4.87
N LEU A 230 -6.69 3.80 -4.07
CA LEU A 230 -5.86 2.61 -4.02
C LEU A 230 -6.27 1.76 -2.82
N SER A 231 -6.77 0.57 -3.11
CA SER A 231 -7.24 -0.37 -2.08
C SER A 231 -6.07 -1.20 -1.55
N GLY A 232 -5.90 -1.20 -0.24
CA GLY A 232 -4.86 -1.96 0.46
C GLY A 232 -5.29 -3.39 0.79
N TRP A 233 -4.51 -4.39 0.38
CA TRP A 233 -4.68 -5.79 0.80
C TRP A 233 -3.38 -6.34 1.39
N PHE A 234 -3.50 -7.25 2.35
CA PHE A 234 -2.37 -7.89 2.99
C PHE A 234 -1.81 -9.00 2.11
N ASN A 235 -0.55 -8.85 1.72
CA ASN A 235 0.25 -9.85 1.04
C ASN A 235 1.15 -10.53 2.08
N GLY A 236 0.61 -11.61 2.65
CA GLY A 236 1.25 -12.40 3.69
C GLY A 236 0.29 -13.45 4.23
N THR A 237 0.72 -14.17 5.25
CA THR A 237 -0.13 -15.16 5.94
C THR A 237 -0.46 -14.64 7.34
N LEU A 238 -1.74 -14.67 7.73
CA LEU A 238 -2.15 -14.27 9.08
C LEU A 238 -1.64 -15.28 10.12
N PRO A 239 -1.26 -14.83 11.33
CA PRO A 239 -0.82 -15.72 12.40
C PRO A 239 -2.00 -16.57 12.90
N THR A 240 -1.83 -17.88 12.92
CA THR A 240 -2.87 -18.83 13.34
C THR A 240 -2.88 -19.06 14.86
N ALA A 241 -1.70 -19.09 15.49
CA ALA A 241 -1.56 -19.26 16.93
C ALA A 241 -1.72 -17.94 17.68
N VAL A 242 -2.48 -17.96 18.78
CA VAL A 242 -2.67 -16.81 19.67
C VAL A 242 -1.32 -16.33 20.22
N GLY A 243 -1.14 -15.01 20.30
CA GLY A 243 0.07 -14.37 20.79
C GLY A 243 1.22 -14.35 19.77
N THR A 244 1.08 -15.05 18.64
CA THR A 244 2.11 -15.05 17.58
C THR A 244 1.91 -13.91 16.60
N SER A 245 3.00 -13.53 15.94
CA SER A 245 3.03 -12.48 14.94
C SER A 245 3.55 -12.97 13.61
N SER A 246 3.01 -12.44 12.52
CA SER A 246 3.60 -12.59 11.18
C SER A 246 3.94 -11.22 10.59
N ASN A 247 5.01 -11.20 9.79
CA ASN A 247 5.36 -10.05 8.97
C ASN A 247 4.80 -10.25 7.57
N GLY A 248 4.49 -9.15 6.90
CA GLY A 248 4.10 -9.17 5.50
C GLY A 248 4.11 -7.76 4.94
N THR A 249 3.49 -7.59 3.78
CA THR A 249 3.29 -6.28 3.19
C THR A 249 1.81 -6.00 3.02
N VAL A 250 1.42 -4.73 3.07
CA VAL A 250 0.16 -4.31 2.45
C VAL A 250 0.50 -3.74 1.09
N CYS A 251 -0.11 -4.31 0.05
CA CYS A 251 -0.05 -3.81 -1.31
C CYS A 251 -1.25 -2.91 -1.57
N PHE A 252 -1.03 -1.80 -2.29
CA PHE A 252 -2.06 -0.85 -2.69
C PHE A 252 -2.17 -0.79 -4.20
N GLY A 253 -3.39 -0.84 -4.74
CA GLY A 253 -3.61 -0.97 -6.17
C GLY A 253 -5.02 -0.66 -6.64
N VAL A 254 -5.15 -0.49 -7.95
CA VAL A 254 -6.44 -0.27 -8.65
C VAL A 254 -6.94 -1.55 -9.33
N TYR A 255 -6.05 -2.44 -9.71
CA TYR A 255 -6.39 -3.68 -10.40
C TYR A 255 -6.14 -4.87 -9.48
N MET A 256 -6.89 -5.96 -9.69
CA MET A 256 -6.92 -7.15 -8.83
C MET A 256 -5.55 -7.78 -8.52
N HIS A 257 -4.52 -7.51 -9.34
CA HIS A 257 -3.17 -8.05 -9.16
C HIS A 257 -2.06 -7.00 -9.28
N SER A 258 -2.39 -5.70 -9.27
CA SER A 258 -1.40 -4.64 -9.46
C SER A 258 -1.03 -4.01 -8.13
N CYS A 259 0.17 -4.32 -7.62
CA CYS A 259 0.75 -3.66 -6.44
C CYS A 259 1.54 -2.43 -6.89
N ILE A 260 0.92 -1.26 -6.80
CA ILE A 260 1.50 0.03 -7.24
C ILE A 260 2.41 0.61 -6.16
N SER A 261 1.98 0.47 -4.90
CA SER A 261 2.73 0.87 -3.73
C SER A 261 2.58 -0.20 -2.65
N MET A 262 3.55 -0.30 -1.76
CA MET A 262 3.48 -1.24 -0.65
C MET A 262 4.18 -0.70 0.58
N VAL A 263 3.78 -1.23 1.73
CA VAL A 263 4.38 -0.96 3.03
C VAL A 263 4.57 -2.25 3.80
N ASN A 264 5.65 -2.32 4.58
CA ASN A 264 5.87 -3.44 5.49
C ASN A 264 4.95 -3.30 6.69
N VAL A 265 4.30 -4.39 7.08
CA VAL A 265 3.41 -4.43 8.24
C VAL A 265 3.70 -5.68 9.08
N LYS A 266 3.24 -5.63 10.32
CA LYS A 266 3.25 -6.78 11.24
C LYS A 266 1.84 -6.99 11.76
N VAL A 267 1.39 -8.23 11.87
CA VAL A 267 0.08 -8.58 12.43
C VAL A 267 0.26 -9.56 13.59
N VAL A 268 -0.56 -9.43 14.63
CA VAL A 268 -0.58 -10.30 15.80
C VAL A 268 -1.98 -10.88 15.98
N ASN A 269 -2.10 -12.18 16.28
CA ASN A 269 -3.35 -12.81 16.65
C ASN A 269 -3.58 -12.66 18.16
N CYS A 270 -4.57 -11.87 18.53
CA CYS A 270 -4.84 -11.51 19.92
C CYS A 270 -6.03 -12.26 20.52
N ASN A 271 -6.23 -13.53 20.11
CA ASN A 271 -7.33 -14.39 20.56
C ASN A 271 -8.70 -13.89 20.08
N GLY A 272 -9.01 -14.15 18.81
CA GLY A 272 -10.30 -13.80 18.19
C GLY A 272 -10.34 -12.45 17.49
N TYR A 273 -9.22 -11.71 17.48
CA TYR A 273 -9.04 -10.50 16.67
C TYR A 273 -7.58 -10.32 16.29
N PHE A 274 -7.35 -9.51 15.25
CA PHE A 274 -6.01 -9.15 14.79
C PHE A 274 -5.67 -7.71 15.15
N VAL A 275 -4.41 -7.48 15.51
CA VAL A 275 -3.85 -6.14 15.68
C VAL A 275 -2.68 -5.99 14.72
N TYR A 276 -2.70 -4.90 13.96
CA TYR A 276 -1.75 -4.61 12.89
C TYR A 276 -0.86 -3.44 13.29
N PHE A 277 0.45 -3.58 13.10
CA PHE A 277 1.36 -2.44 13.09
C PHE A 277 1.35 -1.83 11.69
N LEU A 278 0.74 -0.66 11.55
CA LEU A 278 0.51 0.00 10.26
C LEU A 278 1.27 1.33 10.16
N PRO A 279 2.20 1.47 9.19
CA PRO A 279 2.84 2.74 8.87
C PRO A 279 1.88 3.69 8.13
N PRO A 280 2.24 4.98 7.98
CA PRO A 280 1.52 5.87 7.07
C PRO A 280 1.67 5.37 5.64
N VAL A 281 0.61 5.52 4.84
CA VAL A 281 0.66 5.13 3.42
C VAL A 281 1.55 6.11 2.62
N PRO A 282 2.34 5.66 1.63
CA PRO A 282 3.25 6.54 0.88
C PRO A 282 2.54 7.53 -0.04
N LEU A 283 1.31 7.21 -0.47
CA LEU A 283 0.50 8.02 -1.37
C LEU A 283 -0.83 8.33 -0.69
N CYS A 284 -1.19 9.62 -0.57
CA CYS A 284 -2.48 10.05 0.00
C CYS A 284 -3.66 9.87 -0.98
N LEU A 285 -3.70 8.68 -1.58
CA LEU A 285 -4.78 8.11 -2.37
C LEU A 285 -5.06 6.67 -1.92
N ALA A 286 -4.22 6.13 -1.03
CA ALA A 286 -4.24 4.76 -0.56
C ALA A 286 -4.87 4.62 0.82
N ARG A 287 -5.51 3.47 1.03
CA ARG A 287 -6.19 3.18 2.29
C ARG A 287 -6.14 1.69 2.63
N TYR A 288 -5.97 1.37 3.90
CA TYR A 288 -6.08 0.00 4.41
C TYR A 288 -7.56 -0.41 4.39
N CYS A 289 -7.87 -1.40 3.55
CA CYS A 289 -9.21 -2.00 3.46
C CYS A 289 -9.44 -3.03 4.56
N THR A 290 -10.71 -3.35 4.79
CA THR A 290 -11.11 -4.38 5.75
C THR A 290 -12.30 -5.22 5.28
N THR A 291 -12.40 -6.46 5.79
CA THR A 291 -13.50 -7.41 5.57
C THR A 291 -14.19 -7.76 6.88
#